data_AF-A0A519UD43-F1
#
_entry.id   AF-A0A519UD43-F1
#
_cell.length_a   1.000
_cell.length_b   1.000
_cell.length_c   1.000
_cell.angle_alpha   90.00
_cell.angle_beta   90.00
_cell.angle_gamma   90.00
#
_symmetry.space_group_name_H-M   'P 1'
#
loop_
_entity.id
_entity.type
_entity.pdbx_description
1 polymer ?
#
loop_
_entity_poly.entity_id
_entity_poly.type
_entity_poly.pdbx_seq_one_letter_code
_entity_poly.pdbx_strand_id
1 'polypeptide(L)'
;MTFSATVAVAQTTPAAIPDVAAPATPSTPAGPTTAEAAAAQWYLRDPQLDKTPGTGTTRTYAELLKGRVPTAVVVAVIDSG
;
A
#
# COMPACT_ATOMS: atom_id res chain seq x y z
N MET A 1 -33.34 -60.81 -11.05
CA MET A 1 -32.29 -60.40 -10.10
C MET A 1 -30.99 -60.33 -10.88
N THR A 2 -30.62 -59.12 -11.31
CA THR A 2 -29.53 -58.88 -12.26
C THR A 2 -28.27 -58.56 -11.48
N PHE A 3 -27.21 -59.34 -11.69
CA PHE A 3 -25.89 -59.08 -11.15
C PHE A 3 -25.16 -58.10 -12.07
N SER A 4 -24.74 -56.94 -11.53
CA SER A 4 -23.81 -56.04 -12.20
C SER A 4 -22.42 -56.27 -11.63
N ALA A 5 -21.49 -56.72 -12.47
CA ALA A 5 -20.08 -56.89 -12.13
C ALA A 5 -19.34 -55.57 -12.40
N THR A 6 -18.69 -55.04 -11.37
CA THR A 6 -17.82 -53.86 -11.47
C THR A 6 -16.47 -54.28 -12.05
N VAL A 7 -16.09 -53.71 -13.19
CA VAL A 7 -14.73 -53.79 -13.72
C VAL A 7 -13.86 -52.76 -13.00
N ALA A 8 -12.82 -53.22 -12.31
CA ALA A 8 -11.78 -52.36 -11.75
C ALA A 8 -10.79 -51.98 -12.86
N VAL A 9 -10.77 -50.71 -13.24
CA VAL A 9 -9.69 -50.16 -14.07
C VAL A 9 -8.50 -49.87 -13.16
N ALA A 10 -7.37 -50.53 -13.43
CA ALA A 10 -6.10 -50.22 -12.79
C ALA A 10 -5.68 -48.80 -13.21
N GLN A 11 -5.65 -47.88 -12.24
CA GLN A 11 -5.09 -46.55 -12.43
C GLN A 11 -3.57 -46.70 -12.55
N THR A 12 -3.03 -46.52 -13.75
CA THR A 12 -1.61 -46.31 -13.94
C THR A 12 -1.26 -44.93 -13.39
N THR A 13 -0.52 -44.88 -12.29
CA THR A 13 0.09 -43.64 -11.79
C THR A 13 0.89 -42.99 -12.91
N PRO A 14 0.57 -41.77 -13.37
CA PRO A 14 1.49 -41.03 -14.22
C PRO A 14 2.76 -40.78 -13.42
N ALA A 15 3.91 -41.15 -13.98
CA ALA A 15 5.21 -40.81 -13.40
C ALA A 15 5.25 -39.28 -13.18
N ALA A 16 5.59 -38.87 -11.96
CA ALA A 16 5.73 -37.46 -11.61
C ALA A 16 6.79 -36.83 -12.52
N ILE A 17 6.36 -35.93 -13.40
CA ILE A 17 7.26 -34.98 -14.07
C ILE A 17 7.81 -34.11 -12.93
N PRO A 18 9.13 -33.92 -12.77
CA PRO A 18 9.62 -32.96 -11.80
C PRO A 18 9.00 -31.60 -12.14
N ASP A 19 8.26 -31.06 -11.19
CA ASP A 19 7.65 -29.73 -11.26
C ASP A 19 8.77 -28.73 -11.56
N VAL A 20 8.81 -28.25 -12.80
CA VAL A 20 9.68 -27.13 -13.16
C VAL A 20 9.13 -25.94 -12.39
N ALA A 21 9.86 -25.50 -11.36
CA ALA A 21 9.48 -24.41 -10.49
C ALA A 21 8.81 -23.28 -11.29
N ALA A 22 7.54 -23.01 -10.97
CA ALA A 22 6.81 -21.89 -11.55
C ALA A 22 7.66 -20.61 -11.40
N PRO A 23 7.74 -19.74 -12.42
CA PRO A 23 8.48 -18.49 -12.31
C PRO A 23 7.90 -17.69 -11.14
N ALA A 24 8.76 -17.31 -10.20
CA ALA A 24 8.38 -16.45 -9.08
C ALA A 24 7.72 -15.19 -9.64
N THR A 25 6.49 -14.90 -9.20
CA THR A 25 5.85 -13.62 -9.47
C THR A 25 6.75 -12.51 -8.92
N PRO A 26 7.12 -11.50 -9.71
CA PRO A 26 7.86 -10.36 -9.19
C PRO A 26 7.00 -9.71 -8.09
N SER A 27 7.50 -9.70 -6.85
CA SER A 27 6.87 -8.94 -5.78
C SER A 27 7.05 -7.47 -6.10
N THR A 28 5.98 -6.80 -6.53
CA THR A 28 5.95 -5.34 -6.60
C THR A 28 6.37 -4.79 -5.24
N PRO A 29 7.38 -3.90 -5.17
CA PRO A 29 7.76 -3.28 -3.92
C PRO A 29 6.54 -2.60 -3.29
N ALA A 30 6.25 -2.93 -2.03
CA ALA A 30 5.22 -2.21 -1.30
C ALA A 30 5.64 -0.73 -1.19
N GLY A 31 4.73 0.17 -1.53
CA GLY A 31 4.94 1.61 -1.33
C GLY A 31 5.03 1.95 0.17
N PRO A 32 5.41 3.19 0.51
CA PRO A 32 5.48 3.62 1.89
C PRO A 32 4.10 3.51 2.56
N THR A 33 4.10 3.05 3.80
CA THR A 33 2.93 3.13 4.68
C THR A 33 2.58 4.58 4.97
N THR A 34 1.33 4.83 5.39
CA THR A 34 0.90 6.18 5.81
C THR A 34 1.78 6.75 6.92
N ALA A 35 2.25 5.90 7.84
CA ALA A 35 3.14 6.32 8.93
C ALA A 35 4.51 6.77 8.40
N GLU A 36 5.08 6.02 7.45
CA GLU A 36 6.35 6.38 6.82
C GLU A 36 6.22 7.68 6.00
N ALA A 37 5.10 7.84 5.26
CA ALA A 37 4.82 9.07 4.54
C ALA A 37 4.70 10.29 5.49
N ALA A 38 3.98 10.14 6.61
CA ALA A 38 3.83 11.20 7.61
C ALA A 38 5.14 11.57 8.31
N ALA A 39 6.04 10.58 8.51
CA ALA A 39 7.38 10.79 9.05
C ALA A 39 8.27 11.54 8.04
N ALA A 40 8.15 11.24 6.74
CA ALA A 40 8.92 11.90 5.69
C ALA A 40 8.55 13.39 5.52
N GLN A 41 7.35 13.82 5.92
CA GLN A 41 6.87 15.21 5.84
C GLN A 41 7.40 16.10 6.98
N TRP A 42 8.71 16.08 7.21
CA TRP A 42 9.39 16.88 8.25
C TRP A 42 9.10 18.39 8.12
N TYR A 43 8.92 18.88 6.89
CA TYR A 43 8.67 20.29 6.59
C TYR A 43 7.36 20.84 7.18
N LEU A 44 6.43 19.96 7.61
CA LEU A 44 5.19 20.36 8.28
C LEU A 44 5.31 20.51 9.80
N ARG A 45 6.41 20.02 10.40
CA ARG A 45 6.66 20.02 11.86
C ARG A 45 6.87 21.44 12.41
N ASP A 46 6.69 21.58 13.71
CA ASP A 46 6.91 22.82 14.45
C ASP A 46 8.27 22.77 15.20
N PRO A 47 9.15 23.78 15.04
CA PRO A 47 10.46 23.79 15.70
C PRO A 47 10.40 23.78 17.23
N GLN A 48 9.35 24.32 17.84
CA GLN A 48 9.21 24.43 19.28
C GLN A 48 8.65 23.15 19.90
N LEU A 49 7.63 22.56 19.28
CA LEU A 49 6.95 21.36 19.77
C LEU A 49 7.69 20.08 19.38
N ASP A 50 8.06 19.94 18.11
CA ASP A 50 8.61 18.69 17.55
C ASP A 50 10.15 18.67 17.54
N LYS A 51 10.78 19.79 17.94
CA LYS A 51 12.25 19.99 17.90
C LYS A 51 12.87 19.74 16.51
N THR A 52 12.04 19.79 15.48
CA THR A 52 12.40 19.57 14.08
C THR A 52 12.11 20.85 13.31
N PRO A 53 13.11 21.47 12.65
CA PRO A 53 12.88 22.65 11.82
C PRO A 53 11.84 22.38 10.74
N GLY A 54 10.81 23.22 10.67
CA GLY A 54 9.71 23.10 9.71
C GLY A 54 8.82 24.33 9.73
N THR A 55 7.73 24.30 8.96
CA THR A 55 6.81 25.43 8.76
C THR A 55 5.79 25.61 9.88
N GLY A 56 5.66 24.65 10.81
CA GLY A 56 4.62 24.69 11.85
C GLY A 56 3.18 24.57 11.31
N THR A 57 3.04 24.02 10.10
CA THR A 57 1.73 23.95 9.41
C THR A 57 0.73 23.11 10.20
N THR A 58 1.13 21.96 10.74
CA THR A 58 0.24 21.10 11.54
C THR A 58 -0.31 21.84 12.76
N ARG A 59 0.55 22.53 13.51
CA ARG A 59 0.14 23.35 14.67
C ARG A 59 -0.80 24.47 14.26
N THR A 60 -0.49 25.15 13.15
CA THR A 60 -1.32 26.25 12.63
C THR A 60 -2.76 25.81 12.38
N TYR A 61 -2.96 24.65 11.76
CA TYR A 61 -4.31 24.08 11.57
C TYR A 61 -4.99 23.69 12.89
N ALA A 62 -4.25 23.07 13.81
CA ALA A 62 -4.81 22.58 15.07
C ALA A 62 -5.20 23.70 16.05
N GLU A 63 -4.41 24.78 16.09
CA GLU A 63 -4.54 25.85 17.07
C GLU A 63 -5.04 27.15 16.45
N LEU A 64 -4.29 27.72 15.52
CA LEU A 64 -4.47 29.10 15.05
C LEU A 64 -5.68 29.25 14.12
N LEU A 65 -5.95 28.23 13.31
CA LEU A 65 -7.08 28.22 12.37
C LEU A 65 -8.33 27.54 12.95
N LYS A 66 -8.30 27.14 14.23
CA LYS A 66 -9.44 26.50 14.88
C LYS A 66 -10.67 27.43 14.83
N GLY A 67 -11.77 26.91 14.28
CA GLY A 67 -13.02 27.65 14.16
C GLY A 67 -13.02 28.74 13.06
N ARG A 68 -11.97 28.83 12.24
CA ARG A 68 -11.99 29.66 11.03
C ARG A 68 -12.69 28.90 9.90
N VAL A 69 -13.45 29.64 9.09
CA VAL A 69 -14.05 29.10 7.86
C VAL A 69 -12.97 29.13 6.77
N PRO A 70 -12.62 27.99 6.14
CA PRO A 70 -11.67 27.98 5.04
C PRO A 70 -12.17 28.78 3.84
N THR A 71 -11.30 29.58 3.25
CA THR A 71 -11.56 30.27 1.98
C THR A 71 -10.93 29.48 0.85
N ALA A 72 -11.68 29.24 -0.23
CA ALA A 72 -11.15 28.59 -1.42
C ALA A 72 -10.09 29.48 -2.09
N VAL A 73 -8.92 28.91 -2.37
CA VAL A 73 -7.83 29.57 -3.09
C VAL A 73 -7.49 28.71 -4.30
N VAL A 74 -7.43 29.32 -5.48
CA VAL A 74 -7.01 28.66 -6.72
C VAL A 74 -5.50 28.77 -6.84
N VAL A 75 -4.82 27.63 -6.97
CA VAL A 75 -3.36 27.54 -7.10
C VAL A 75 -3.03 26.87 -8.44
N ALA A 76 -2.12 27.45 -9.21
CA ALA A 76 -1.59 26.86 -10.44
C ALA A 76 -0.18 26.33 -10.19
N VAL A 77 0.10 25.10 -10.65
CA VAL A 77 1.45 24.53 -10.71
C VAL A 77 1.95 24.69 -12.13
N ILE A 78 3.04 25.44 -12.31
CA ILE A 78 3.68 25.64 -13.61
C ILE A 78 4.92 24.75 -13.63
N ASP A 79 4.73 23.50 -14.04
CA ASP A 79 5.77 22.50 -14.21
C ASP A 79 5.55 21.74 -15.55
N SER A 80 6.28 20.64 -15.77
CA SER A 80 6.26 19.82 -16.97
C SER A 80 4.95 19.06 -17.25
N GLY A 81 3.97 19.14 -16.35
CA GLY A 81 2.68 18.44 -16.42
C GLY A 81 2.55 17.45 -15.30
#